data_AF-A0A6M0HPZ9-F1
#
_entry.id   AF-A0A6M0HPZ9-F1
#
_cell.length_a   1.000
_cell.length_b   1.000
_cell.length_c   1.000
_cell.angle_alpha   90.00
_cell.angle_beta   90.00
_cell.angle_gamma   90.00
#
_symmetry.space_group_name_H-M   'P 1'
#
loop_
_entity.id
_entity.type
_entity.pdbx_description
1 polymer ?
#
loop_
_entity_poly.entity_id
_entity_poly.type
_entity_poly.pdbx_seq_one_letter_code
_entity_poly.pdbx_strand_id
1 'polypeptide(L)'
;MLFNSYAFLLAFLPIALALHGLVARWRPEWRPGLLLALSFVFYGWWDMRFVPLLAGSILANWLVARAFLRTRARGLIPLAIVGNLAVLAGFKYLNFLADLAALIPGVPLAHADWVLPLGISFFTFHHVMYLADLRAGRAPAYGLTAYALYIAFFPQVLAGPLVRWREVMHQFAERPYARPDAAERFGRSLMLLCIGLSKKVFFGDPLAATVNPIFQAAATGDLVTVVQAWQALIGFTFQIYFDFSGYTDMALGIALLFGVVLPQNFDAPYRAVSLSDFWRRWHMTLSRFLRDYLYIPLGGNRHGLARQIAALFATMTLGGLWHGAGLTFVAWGAAHGLALGLGVLWRRTGFGMPAALGWGLTFAFVATTWILFRAADFATVHTLVAALLGHAPTGGGFAWRTLLPAAAVALFGPTAWDAVHRLAPTRRLACLVAAVFVVVLLKIGDDANYAFIYFQF
;
A
#
# COMPACT_ATOMS: atom_id res chain seq x y z
N MET A 1 -9.32 -3.47 -12.19
CA MET A 1 -9.66 -2.10 -12.66
C MET A 1 -8.99 -1.07 -11.76
N LEU A 2 -8.75 0.17 -12.22
CA LEU A 2 -8.31 1.27 -11.33
C LEU A 2 -9.52 1.97 -10.70
N PHE A 3 -9.46 2.31 -9.41
CA PHE A 3 -10.57 2.98 -8.72
C PHE A 3 -10.87 4.40 -9.24
N ASN A 4 -9.87 5.08 -9.81
CA ASN A 4 -10.02 6.39 -10.44
C ASN A 4 -10.33 6.33 -11.94
N SER A 5 -10.76 5.17 -12.47
CA SER A 5 -11.15 5.04 -13.88
C SER A 5 -12.65 5.21 -14.08
N TYR A 6 -13.07 5.73 -15.24
CA TYR A 6 -14.49 5.80 -15.61
C TYR A 6 -15.16 4.43 -15.64
N ALA A 7 -14.47 3.41 -16.17
CA ALA A 7 -14.97 2.04 -16.18
C ALA A 7 -15.32 1.55 -14.76
N PHE A 8 -14.52 1.92 -13.76
CA PHE A 8 -14.82 1.59 -12.38
C PHE A 8 -15.94 2.46 -11.79
N LEU A 9 -15.80 3.79 -11.85
CA LEU A 9 -16.67 4.74 -11.15
C LEU A 9 -18.08 4.81 -11.74
N LEU A 10 -18.22 4.74 -13.07
CA LEU A 10 -19.48 4.96 -13.78
C LEU A 10 -20.17 3.66 -14.21
N ALA A 11 -19.44 2.55 -14.30
CA ALA A 11 -20.01 1.26 -14.70
C ALA A 11 -19.90 0.20 -13.59
N PHE A 12 -18.69 -0.28 -13.29
CA PHE A 12 -18.53 -1.43 -12.39
C PHE A 12 -19.10 -1.17 -10.98
N LEU A 13 -18.78 -0.03 -10.35
CA LEU A 13 -19.21 0.26 -8.99
C LEU A 13 -20.74 0.41 -8.88
N PRO A 14 -21.43 1.23 -9.72
CA PRO A 14 -22.89 1.30 -9.70
C PRO A 14 -23.57 -0.06 -9.93
N ILE A 15 -23.09 -0.85 -10.90
CA ILE A 15 -23.64 -2.18 -11.19
C ILE A 15 -23.42 -3.12 -10.00
N ALA A 16 -22.21 -3.15 -9.43
CA ALA A 16 -21.87 -3.96 -8.26
C ALA A 16 -22.76 -3.62 -7.05
N LEU A 17 -23.02 -2.33 -6.81
CA LEU A 17 -23.90 -1.88 -5.73
C LEU A 17 -25.36 -2.27 -5.98
N ALA A 18 -25.86 -2.10 -7.21
CA ALA A 18 -27.22 -2.49 -7.57
C ALA A 18 -27.42 -4.00 -7.36
N LEU A 19 -26.51 -4.83 -7.88
CA LEU A 19 -26.54 -6.28 -7.70
C LEU A 19 -26.46 -6.67 -6.23
N HIS A 20 -25.55 -6.05 -5.47
CA HIS A 20 -25.39 -6.35 -4.04
C HIS A 20 -26.61 -5.92 -3.22
N GLY A 21 -27.23 -4.79 -3.55
CA GLY A 21 -28.50 -4.34 -2.96
C GLY A 21 -29.66 -5.28 -3.25
N LEU A 22 -29.82 -5.69 -4.52
CA LEU A 22 -30.85 -6.65 -4.94
C LEU A 22 -30.68 -8.00 -4.24
N VAL A 23 -29.46 -8.56 -4.23
CA VAL A 23 -29.17 -9.81 -3.54
C VAL A 23 -29.40 -9.66 -2.03
N ALA A 24 -28.97 -8.56 -1.42
CA ALA A 24 -29.21 -8.34 0.00
C ALA A 24 -30.70 -8.20 0.37
N ARG A 25 -31.53 -7.70 -0.54
CA ARG A 25 -32.98 -7.56 -0.35
C ARG A 25 -33.70 -8.90 -0.47
N TRP A 26 -33.37 -9.70 -1.49
CA TRP A 26 -34.16 -10.88 -1.87
C TRP A 26 -33.53 -12.20 -1.45
N ARG A 27 -32.20 -12.31 -1.47
CA ARG A 27 -31.43 -13.55 -1.23
C ARG A 27 -30.13 -13.26 -0.46
N PRO A 28 -30.19 -12.73 0.78
CA PRO A 28 -29.03 -12.24 1.52
C PRO A 28 -27.91 -13.29 1.69
N GLU A 29 -28.26 -14.58 1.70
CA GLU A 29 -27.32 -15.70 1.76
C GLU A 29 -26.37 -15.79 0.55
N TRP A 30 -26.73 -15.21 -0.60
CA TRP A 30 -25.88 -15.19 -1.79
C TRP A 30 -24.85 -14.05 -1.80
N ARG A 31 -24.93 -13.11 -0.85
CA ARG A 31 -24.03 -11.94 -0.80
C ARG A 31 -22.54 -12.30 -0.84
N PRO A 32 -22.01 -13.26 -0.04
CA PRO A 32 -20.58 -13.58 -0.09
C PRO A 32 -20.16 -14.16 -1.44
N GLY A 33 -21.01 -14.99 -2.05
CA GLY A 33 -20.78 -15.54 -3.39
C GLY A 33 -20.76 -14.46 -4.48
N LEU A 34 -21.71 -13.51 -4.42
CA LEU A 34 -21.73 -12.36 -5.32
C LEU A 34 -20.48 -11.49 -5.14
N LEU A 35 -20.11 -11.14 -3.91
CA LEU A 35 -18.90 -10.34 -3.64
C LEU A 35 -17.64 -11.04 -4.15
N LEU A 36 -17.58 -12.36 -4.04
CA LEU A 36 -16.48 -13.15 -4.60
C LEU A 36 -16.47 -13.07 -6.13
N ALA A 37 -17.61 -13.25 -6.78
CA ALA A 37 -17.72 -13.15 -8.24
C ALA A 37 -17.33 -11.76 -8.75
N LEU A 38 -17.87 -10.69 -8.14
CA LEU A 38 -17.49 -9.31 -8.42
C LEU A 38 -15.98 -9.09 -8.22
N SER A 39 -15.40 -9.75 -7.24
CA SER A 39 -13.97 -9.64 -6.96
C SER A 39 -13.08 -10.26 -8.04
N PHE A 40 -13.46 -11.44 -8.54
CA PHE A 40 -12.79 -12.07 -9.67
C PHE A 40 -12.95 -11.27 -10.97
N VAL A 41 -14.14 -10.72 -11.23
CA VAL A 41 -14.38 -9.83 -12.38
C VAL A 41 -13.47 -8.59 -12.29
N PHE A 42 -13.42 -7.93 -11.14
CA PHE A 42 -12.59 -6.75 -10.93
C PHE A 42 -11.10 -7.04 -11.12
N TYR A 43 -10.60 -8.13 -10.52
CA TYR A 43 -9.22 -8.54 -10.59
C TYR A 43 -8.84 -8.88 -12.03
N GLY A 44 -9.65 -9.72 -12.67
CA GLY A 44 -9.41 -10.18 -14.02
C GLY A 44 -9.52 -9.09 -15.09
N TRP A 45 -10.25 -8.00 -14.84
CA TRP A 45 -10.33 -6.88 -15.78
C TRP A 45 -8.97 -6.30 -16.16
N TRP A 46 -7.99 -6.38 -15.25
CA TRP A 46 -6.63 -5.96 -15.57
C TRP A 46 -5.98 -6.94 -16.56
N ASP A 47 -6.01 -8.24 -16.25
CA ASP A 47 -5.57 -9.30 -17.16
C ASP A 47 -6.16 -10.66 -16.73
N MET A 48 -6.95 -11.26 -17.62
CA MET A 48 -7.63 -12.55 -17.40
C MET A 48 -6.66 -13.70 -17.16
N ARG A 49 -5.42 -13.63 -17.69
CA ARG A 49 -4.41 -14.70 -17.60
C ARG A 49 -4.01 -15.01 -16.16
N PHE A 50 -4.18 -14.05 -15.24
CA PHE A 50 -3.82 -14.22 -13.82
C PHE A 50 -4.99 -14.64 -12.93
N VAL A 51 -6.21 -14.73 -13.45
CA VAL A 51 -7.35 -15.28 -12.71
C VAL A 51 -7.11 -16.73 -12.27
N PRO A 52 -6.59 -17.63 -13.13
CA PRO A 52 -6.20 -18.98 -12.71
C PRO A 52 -5.14 -19.00 -11.61
N LEU A 53 -4.19 -18.06 -11.62
CA LEU A 53 -3.17 -17.96 -10.57
C LEU A 53 -3.80 -17.64 -9.21
N LEU A 54 -4.69 -16.64 -9.15
CA LEU A 54 -5.40 -16.27 -7.92
C LEU A 54 -6.33 -17.39 -7.44
N ALA A 55 -7.12 -17.98 -8.35
CA ALA A 55 -8.03 -19.08 -8.00
C ALA A 55 -7.25 -20.32 -7.54
N GLY A 56 -6.15 -20.65 -8.22
CA GLY A 56 -5.26 -21.76 -7.90
C GLY A 56 -4.57 -21.56 -6.56
N SER A 57 -4.05 -20.36 -6.26
CA SER A 57 -3.45 -20.06 -4.96
C SER A 57 -4.47 -20.17 -3.84
N ILE A 58 -5.69 -19.66 -4.03
CA ILE A 58 -6.80 -19.80 -3.09
C ILE A 58 -7.12 -21.28 -2.82
N LEU A 59 -7.32 -22.06 -3.87
CA LEU A 59 -7.69 -23.46 -3.74
C LEU A 59 -6.58 -24.28 -3.06
N ALA A 60 -5.33 -24.13 -3.51
CA ALA A 60 -4.18 -24.84 -2.96
C ALA A 60 -3.99 -24.54 -1.47
N ASN A 61 -3.99 -23.27 -1.07
CA ASN A 61 -3.82 -22.88 0.32
C ASN A 61 -5.01 -23.30 1.19
N TRP A 62 -6.23 -23.25 0.66
CA TRP A 62 -7.42 -23.75 1.37
C TRP A 62 -7.33 -25.27 1.59
N LEU A 63 -6.93 -26.03 0.58
CA LEU A 63 -6.73 -27.49 0.70
C LEU A 63 -5.65 -27.82 1.74
N VAL A 64 -4.53 -27.11 1.74
CA VAL A 64 -3.48 -27.27 2.77
C VAL A 64 -4.02 -26.96 4.16
N ALA A 65 -4.79 -25.88 4.33
CA ALA A 65 -5.42 -25.56 5.61
C ALA A 65 -6.34 -26.70 6.09
N ARG A 66 -7.14 -27.29 5.19
CA ARG A 66 -8.01 -28.44 5.51
C ARG A 66 -7.21 -29.70 5.83
N ALA A 67 -6.14 -29.98 5.08
CA ALA A 67 -5.26 -31.11 5.32
C ALA A 67 -4.55 -30.98 6.68
N PHE A 68 -4.01 -29.81 7.01
CA PHE A 68 -3.37 -29.52 8.29
C PHE A 68 -4.32 -29.76 9.48
N LEU A 69 -5.58 -29.34 9.38
CA LEU A 69 -6.56 -29.56 10.45
C LEU A 69 -6.89 -31.04 10.68
N ARG A 70 -6.87 -31.85 9.61
CA ARG A 70 -7.13 -33.30 9.67
C ARG A 70 -5.92 -34.08 10.17
N THR A 71 -4.73 -33.82 9.65
CA THR A 71 -3.53 -34.62 9.92
C THR A 71 -2.67 -34.08 11.04
N ARG A 72 -2.83 -32.78 11.38
CA ARG A 72 -1.96 -32.02 12.30
C ARG A 72 -0.46 -32.07 11.94
N ALA A 73 -0.13 -32.40 10.69
CA ALA A 73 1.25 -32.49 10.22
C ALA A 73 1.93 -31.11 10.24
N ARG A 74 2.96 -30.97 11.09
CA ARG A 74 3.60 -29.67 11.41
C ARG A 74 4.30 -29.00 10.22
N GLY A 75 4.66 -29.77 9.18
CA GLY A 75 5.36 -29.29 7.99
C GLY A 75 4.47 -28.70 6.89
N LEU A 76 3.16 -29.00 6.89
CA LEU A 76 2.25 -28.59 5.80
C LEU A 76 2.14 -27.06 5.66
N ILE A 77 1.96 -26.36 6.78
CA ILE A 77 1.82 -24.90 6.77
C ILE A 77 3.13 -24.19 6.36
N PRO A 78 4.31 -24.52 6.94
CA PRO A 78 5.58 -24.02 6.45
C PRO A 78 5.78 -24.24 4.96
N LEU A 79 5.48 -25.44 4.46
CA LEU A 79 5.63 -25.77 3.04
C LEU A 79 4.74 -24.91 2.15
N ALA A 80 3.48 -24.69 2.54
CA ALA A 80 2.60 -23.78 1.81
C ALA A 80 3.09 -22.33 1.85
N ILE A 81 3.55 -21.83 3.00
CA ILE A 81 4.12 -20.48 3.10
C ILE A 81 5.34 -20.35 2.16
N VAL A 82 6.25 -21.32 2.18
CA VAL A 82 7.40 -21.37 1.26
C VAL A 82 6.93 -21.39 -0.19
N GLY A 83 5.92 -22.20 -0.53
CA GLY A 83 5.36 -22.24 -1.88
C GLY A 83 4.78 -20.89 -2.34
N ASN A 84 4.02 -20.19 -1.51
CA ASN A 84 3.51 -18.85 -1.86
C ASN A 84 4.65 -17.85 -2.05
N LEU A 85 5.65 -17.86 -1.15
CA LEU A 85 6.81 -16.98 -1.26
C LEU A 85 7.67 -17.31 -2.48
N ALA A 86 7.77 -18.59 -2.87
CA ALA A 86 8.47 -19.02 -4.08
C ALA A 86 7.76 -18.54 -5.34
N VAL A 87 6.43 -18.63 -5.40
CA VAL A 87 5.63 -18.08 -6.52
C VAL A 87 5.81 -16.57 -6.61
N LEU A 88 5.70 -15.86 -5.48
CA LEU A 88 5.96 -14.42 -5.41
C LEU A 88 7.40 -14.10 -5.88
N ALA A 89 8.38 -14.85 -5.42
CA ALA A 89 9.78 -14.63 -5.76
C ALA A 89 10.09 -14.90 -7.23
N GLY A 90 9.48 -15.94 -7.82
CA GLY A 90 9.61 -16.25 -9.24
C GLY A 90 9.09 -15.11 -10.12
N PHE A 91 7.92 -14.55 -9.81
CA PHE A 91 7.38 -13.43 -10.57
C PHE A 91 8.09 -12.10 -10.30
N LYS A 92 8.57 -11.86 -9.07
CA LYS A 92 9.08 -10.54 -8.66
C LYS A 92 10.61 -10.41 -8.80
N TYR A 93 11.38 -11.47 -8.56
CA TYR A 93 12.84 -11.37 -8.40
C TYR A 93 13.65 -12.17 -9.42
N LEU A 94 13.04 -12.93 -10.33
CA LEU A 94 13.80 -13.76 -11.27
C LEU A 94 14.75 -12.92 -12.13
N ASN A 95 14.28 -11.78 -12.67
CA ASN A 95 15.11 -10.86 -13.44
C ASN A 95 16.17 -10.17 -12.58
N PHE A 96 15.84 -9.77 -11.35
CA PHE A 96 16.83 -9.22 -10.41
C PHE A 96 17.95 -10.22 -10.09
N LEU A 97 17.62 -11.50 -9.90
CA LEU A 97 18.63 -12.55 -9.69
C LEU A 97 19.45 -12.80 -10.96
N ALA A 98 18.83 -12.68 -12.15
CA ALA A 98 19.54 -12.75 -13.42
C ALA A 98 20.54 -11.60 -13.57
N ASP A 99 20.15 -10.37 -13.24
CA ASP A 99 21.02 -9.20 -13.24
C ASP A 99 22.22 -9.37 -12.29
N LEU A 100 21.99 -9.91 -11.09
CA LEU A 100 23.06 -10.19 -10.13
C LEU A 100 24.03 -11.26 -10.64
N ALA A 101 23.53 -12.32 -11.28
CA ALA A 101 24.36 -13.37 -11.83
C ALA A 101 25.12 -12.92 -13.08
N ALA A 102 24.55 -12.01 -13.88
CA ALA A 102 25.21 -11.41 -15.04
C ALA A 102 26.43 -10.53 -14.67
N LEU A 103 26.56 -10.12 -13.40
CA LEU A 103 27.79 -9.50 -12.89
C LEU A 103 28.98 -10.49 -12.85
N ILE A 104 28.73 -11.80 -12.92
CA ILE A 104 29.76 -12.82 -13.03
C ILE A 104 30.08 -13.00 -14.52
N PRO A 105 31.31 -12.69 -14.99
CA PRO A 105 31.67 -12.82 -16.39
C PRO A 105 31.45 -14.24 -16.92
N GLY A 106 30.78 -14.37 -18.07
CA GLY A 106 30.56 -15.66 -18.74
C GLY A 106 29.26 -16.39 -18.40
N VAL A 107 28.37 -15.80 -17.59
CA VAL A 107 27.05 -16.37 -17.28
C VAL A 107 25.94 -15.54 -17.96
N PRO A 108 25.59 -15.81 -19.23
CA PRO A 108 24.44 -15.15 -19.86
C PRO A 108 23.16 -15.80 -19.33
N LEU A 109 22.41 -15.08 -18.49
CA LEU A 109 21.04 -15.46 -18.15
C LEU A 109 20.08 -14.60 -18.95
N ALA A 110 19.13 -15.25 -19.62
CA ALA A 110 18.05 -14.56 -20.30
C ALA A 110 17.09 -13.99 -19.25
N HIS A 111 16.72 -12.72 -19.42
CA HIS A 111 15.59 -12.14 -18.71
C HIS A 111 14.30 -12.87 -19.09
N ALA A 112 13.45 -13.10 -18.11
CA ALA A 112 12.11 -13.59 -18.34
C ALA A 112 11.19 -12.40 -18.61
N ASP A 113 10.53 -12.38 -19.77
CA ASP A 113 9.50 -11.40 -20.14
C ASP A 113 8.17 -11.68 -19.44
N TRP A 114 8.20 -11.87 -18.12
CA TRP A 114 7.02 -12.18 -17.33
C TRP A 114 6.34 -10.90 -16.87
N VAL A 115 5.05 -10.78 -17.21
CA VAL A 115 4.21 -9.70 -16.67
C VAL A 115 3.94 -10.01 -15.20
N LEU A 116 4.31 -9.07 -14.31
CA LEU A 116 4.10 -9.20 -12.86
C LEU A 116 2.59 -9.16 -12.55
N PRO A 117 1.99 -10.20 -11.94
CA PRO A 117 0.56 -10.20 -11.64
C PRO A 117 0.21 -9.14 -10.59
N LEU A 118 -0.70 -8.23 -10.93
CA LEU A 118 -1.11 -7.17 -10.02
C LEU A 118 -1.69 -7.75 -8.72
N GLY A 119 -1.23 -7.27 -7.56
CA GLY A 119 -1.72 -7.76 -6.26
C GLY A 119 -1.11 -9.08 -5.77
N ILE A 120 -0.19 -9.72 -6.51
CA ILE A 120 0.47 -10.98 -6.09
C ILE A 120 1.09 -10.93 -4.70
N SER A 121 1.69 -9.78 -4.36
CA SER A 121 2.22 -9.51 -3.04
C SER A 121 1.13 -9.55 -1.97
N PHE A 122 0.02 -8.86 -2.21
CA PHE A 122 -1.05 -8.69 -1.23
C PHE A 122 -1.77 -10.01 -0.97
N PHE A 123 -2.21 -10.73 -2.00
CA PHE A 123 -2.88 -12.02 -1.76
C PHE A 123 -1.95 -13.07 -1.15
N THR A 124 -0.66 -13.07 -1.51
CA THR A 124 0.37 -13.91 -0.88
C THR A 124 0.45 -13.63 0.62
N PHE A 125 0.50 -12.37 1.03
CA PHE A 125 0.53 -12.00 2.45
C PHE A 125 -0.75 -12.36 3.19
N HIS A 126 -1.92 -12.24 2.58
CA HIS A 126 -3.16 -12.71 3.20
C HIS A 126 -3.17 -14.23 3.43
N HIS A 127 -2.63 -15.02 2.48
CA HIS A 127 -2.41 -16.46 2.68
C HIS A 127 -1.47 -16.72 3.86
N VAL A 128 -0.30 -16.06 3.89
CA VAL A 128 0.69 -16.23 4.97
C VAL A 128 0.11 -15.87 6.34
N MET A 129 -0.59 -14.74 6.46
CA MET A 129 -1.21 -14.30 7.71
C MET A 129 -2.20 -15.33 8.25
N TYR A 130 -3.10 -15.82 7.38
CA TYR A 130 -4.10 -16.81 7.79
C TYR A 130 -3.47 -18.14 8.16
N LEU A 131 -2.56 -18.67 7.33
CA LEU A 131 -1.93 -19.96 7.58
C LEU A 131 -1.06 -19.95 8.84
N ALA A 132 -0.29 -18.88 9.06
CA ALA A 132 0.51 -18.72 10.28
C ALA A 132 -0.38 -18.64 11.53
N ASP A 133 -1.48 -17.89 11.47
CA ASP A 133 -2.45 -17.83 12.57
C ASP A 133 -3.18 -19.15 12.80
N LEU A 134 -3.51 -19.90 11.74
CA LEU A 134 -4.14 -21.21 11.83
C LEU A 134 -3.20 -22.22 12.49
N ARG A 135 -1.92 -22.24 12.09
CA ARG A 135 -0.89 -23.08 12.72
C ARG A 135 -0.69 -22.76 14.19
N ALA A 136 -0.76 -21.48 14.55
CA ALA A 136 -0.66 -21.01 15.93
C ALA A 136 -1.93 -21.24 16.76
N GLY A 137 -2.98 -21.85 16.20
CA GLY A 137 -4.26 -22.08 16.87
C GLY A 137 -5.07 -20.80 17.10
N ARG A 138 -4.76 -19.72 16.38
CA ARG A 138 -5.43 -18.41 16.52
C ARG A 138 -6.55 -18.20 15.51
N ALA A 139 -6.44 -18.77 14.31
CA ALA A 139 -7.47 -18.67 13.27
C ALA A 139 -8.37 -19.92 13.25
N PRO A 140 -9.70 -19.77 13.08
CA PRO A 140 -10.59 -20.89 12.86
C PRO A 140 -10.53 -21.38 11.41
N ALA A 141 -11.16 -22.53 11.15
CA ALA A 141 -11.31 -23.06 9.79
C ALA A 141 -12.44 -22.34 9.05
N TYR A 142 -12.16 -21.85 7.84
CA TYR A 142 -13.18 -21.27 6.97
C TYR A 142 -13.55 -22.18 5.79
N GLY A 143 -14.81 -22.08 5.35
CA GLY A 143 -15.26 -22.63 4.07
C GLY A 143 -14.57 -21.94 2.89
N LEU A 144 -14.59 -22.58 1.71
CA LEU A 144 -13.86 -22.09 0.54
C LEU A 144 -14.30 -20.68 0.14
N THR A 145 -15.60 -20.38 0.11
CA THR A 145 -16.11 -19.06 -0.28
C THR A 145 -15.63 -17.96 0.65
N ALA A 146 -15.71 -18.16 1.97
CA ALA A 146 -15.27 -17.19 2.96
C ALA A 146 -13.75 -16.96 2.89
N TYR A 147 -12.98 -18.05 2.75
CA TYR A 147 -11.54 -17.98 2.54
C TYR A 147 -11.18 -17.23 1.25
N ALA A 148 -11.80 -17.61 0.12
CA ALA A 148 -11.59 -16.98 -1.17
C ALA A 148 -11.94 -15.49 -1.15
N LEU A 149 -13.05 -15.12 -0.52
CA LEU A 149 -13.46 -13.73 -0.38
C LEU A 149 -12.46 -12.93 0.45
N TYR A 150 -11.96 -13.46 1.56
CA TYR A 150 -10.91 -12.79 2.34
C TYR A 150 -9.65 -12.49 1.53
N ILE A 151 -9.26 -13.40 0.63
CA ILE A 151 -8.08 -13.20 -0.23
C ILE A 151 -8.38 -12.23 -1.37
N ALA A 152 -9.52 -12.41 -2.05
CA ALA A 152 -9.80 -11.76 -3.32
C ALA A 152 -10.60 -10.45 -3.22
N PHE A 153 -11.14 -10.10 -2.05
CA PHE A 153 -12.06 -8.96 -1.89
C PHE A 153 -11.56 -7.71 -2.62
N PHE A 154 -12.26 -7.29 -3.69
CA PHE A 154 -11.70 -6.32 -4.63
C PHE A 154 -11.30 -4.96 -4.07
N PRO A 155 -11.94 -4.42 -3.00
CA PRO A 155 -11.49 -3.16 -2.42
C PRO A 155 -10.05 -3.25 -1.89
N GLN A 156 -9.56 -4.46 -1.54
CA GLN A 156 -8.22 -4.65 -0.99
C GLN A 156 -7.23 -5.42 -1.87
N VAL A 157 -7.70 -6.25 -2.82
CA VAL A 157 -6.89 -7.29 -3.49
C VAL A 157 -5.63 -6.78 -4.20
N LEU A 158 -5.67 -5.58 -4.81
CA LEU A 158 -4.54 -5.07 -5.58
C LEU A 158 -3.50 -4.37 -4.69
N ALA A 159 -3.95 -3.43 -3.86
CA ALA A 159 -3.08 -2.61 -3.02
C ALA A 159 -3.80 -1.93 -1.84
N GLY A 160 -4.91 -2.49 -1.38
CA GLY A 160 -5.61 -1.92 -0.21
C GLY A 160 -4.92 -2.29 1.11
N PRO A 161 -5.52 -1.92 2.25
CA PRO A 161 -5.03 -2.34 3.56
C PRO A 161 -4.76 -3.84 3.64
N LEU A 162 -3.60 -4.25 4.18
CA LEU A 162 -3.31 -5.65 4.51
C LEU A 162 -4.11 -6.06 5.74
N VAL A 163 -5.35 -6.51 5.53
CA VAL A 163 -6.25 -6.83 6.62
C VAL A 163 -6.00 -8.21 7.17
N ARG A 164 -6.23 -8.38 8.47
CA ARG A 164 -6.25 -9.69 9.11
C ARG A 164 -7.63 -10.31 8.94
N TRP A 165 -7.66 -11.63 8.83
CA TRP A 165 -8.90 -12.40 8.79
C TRP A 165 -9.88 -12.00 9.92
N ARG A 166 -9.37 -11.74 11.14
CA ARG A 166 -10.20 -11.36 12.29
C ARG A 166 -10.88 -10.00 12.15
N GLU A 167 -10.26 -9.08 11.40
CA GLU A 167 -10.79 -7.73 11.18
C GLU A 167 -11.98 -7.75 10.22
N VAL A 168 -12.00 -8.65 9.23
CA VAL A 168 -12.99 -8.61 8.14
C VAL A 168 -13.94 -9.80 8.08
N MET A 169 -13.55 -10.98 8.54
CA MET A 169 -14.29 -12.21 8.23
C MET A 169 -15.69 -12.25 8.84
N HIS A 170 -15.85 -11.71 10.06
CA HIS A 170 -17.16 -11.64 10.71
C HIS A 170 -18.13 -10.73 9.95
N GLN A 171 -17.62 -9.69 9.28
CA GLN A 171 -18.42 -8.69 8.58
C GLN A 171 -19.06 -9.23 7.29
N PHE A 172 -18.47 -10.25 6.65
CA PHE A 172 -19.02 -10.83 5.42
C PHE A 172 -20.37 -11.54 5.63
N ALA A 173 -20.64 -12.00 6.85
CA ALA A 173 -21.92 -12.61 7.22
C ALA A 173 -22.98 -11.57 7.64
N GLU A 174 -22.59 -10.31 7.86
CA GLU A 174 -23.51 -9.26 8.30
C GLU A 174 -24.45 -8.78 7.20
N ARG A 175 -25.58 -8.20 7.61
CA ARG A 175 -26.59 -7.57 6.75
C ARG A 175 -26.49 -6.03 6.83
N PRO A 176 -25.57 -5.38 6.09
CA PRO A 176 -25.27 -3.96 6.24
C PRO A 176 -26.45 -3.03 5.98
N TYR A 177 -27.35 -3.37 5.05
CA TYR A 177 -28.51 -2.54 4.73
C TYR A 177 -29.67 -2.66 5.72
N ALA A 178 -29.64 -3.65 6.61
CA ALA A 178 -30.63 -3.80 7.68
C ALA A 178 -30.23 -3.06 8.97
N ARG A 179 -29.05 -2.43 8.98
CA ARG A 179 -28.54 -1.73 10.16
C ARG A 179 -29.22 -0.36 10.32
N PRO A 180 -29.46 0.12 11.55
CA PRO A 180 -29.99 1.46 11.78
C PRO A 180 -29.09 2.58 11.23
N ASP A 181 -27.77 2.35 11.23
CA ASP A 181 -26.75 3.30 10.77
C ASP A 181 -26.42 3.18 9.26
N ALA A 182 -27.18 2.40 8.49
CA ALA A 182 -26.86 2.08 7.09
C ALA A 182 -26.74 3.32 6.20
N ALA A 183 -27.67 4.28 6.31
CA ALA A 183 -27.65 5.52 5.53
C ALA A 183 -26.46 6.40 5.88
N GLU A 184 -26.11 6.48 7.17
CA GLU A 184 -24.95 7.24 7.63
C GLU A 184 -23.64 6.63 7.10
N ARG A 185 -23.50 5.31 7.19
CA ARG A 185 -22.35 4.57 6.63
C ARG A 185 -22.24 4.78 5.13
N PHE A 186 -23.35 4.79 4.41
CA PHE A 186 -23.37 5.09 2.98
C PHE A 186 -22.86 6.52 2.70
N GLY A 187 -23.32 7.53 3.45
CA GLY A 187 -22.81 8.89 3.33
C GLY A 187 -21.30 8.99 3.59
N ARG A 188 -20.83 8.41 4.70
CA ARG A 188 -19.40 8.36 5.05
C ARG A 188 -18.56 7.64 4.01
N SER A 189 -19.10 6.60 3.38
CA SER A 189 -18.41 5.84 2.33
C SER A 189 -18.17 6.65 1.06
N LEU A 190 -19.16 7.46 0.65
CA LEU A 190 -19.02 8.38 -0.48
C LEU A 190 -18.07 9.53 -0.17
N MET A 191 -18.07 10.02 1.07
CA MET A 191 -17.11 11.04 1.52
C MET A 191 -15.67 10.51 1.45
N LEU A 192 -15.40 9.29 1.96
CA LEU A 192 -14.09 8.65 1.87
C LEU A 192 -13.65 8.45 0.42
N LEU A 193 -14.54 7.93 -0.43
CA LEU A 193 -14.26 7.77 -1.87
C LEU A 193 -13.91 9.11 -2.52
N CYS A 194 -14.69 10.15 -2.28
CA CYS A 194 -14.49 11.48 -2.86
C CYS A 194 -13.21 12.16 -2.34
N ILE A 195 -12.90 12.06 -1.04
CA ILE A 195 -11.64 12.56 -0.46
C ILE A 195 -10.45 11.80 -1.06
N GLY A 196 -10.53 10.47 -1.16
CA GLY A 196 -9.47 9.65 -1.73
C GLY A 196 -9.18 9.98 -3.19
N LEU A 197 -10.23 10.12 -4.00
CA LEU A 197 -10.13 10.57 -5.38
C LEU A 197 -9.54 11.98 -5.47
N SER A 198 -9.98 12.91 -4.62
CA SER A 198 -9.49 14.30 -4.59
C SER A 198 -8.00 14.36 -4.24
N LYS A 199 -7.53 13.55 -3.29
CA LYS A 199 -6.10 13.44 -2.94
C LYS A 199 -5.28 13.03 -4.16
N LYS A 200 -5.73 12.01 -4.89
CA LYS A 200 -5.03 11.52 -6.08
C LYS A 200 -5.04 12.58 -7.20
N VAL A 201 -6.22 13.05 -7.59
CA VAL A 201 -6.41 13.87 -8.79
C VAL A 201 -5.90 15.30 -8.62
N PHE A 202 -6.06 15.91 -7.44
CA PHE A 202 -5.65 17.32 -7.23
C PHE A 202 -4.25 17.48 -6.64
N PHE A 203 -3.67 16.44 -6.03
CA PHE A 203 -2.34 16.52 -5.44
C PHE A 203 -1.39 15.48 -6.02
N GLY A 204 -1.74 14.19 -5.95
CA GLY A 204 -0.89 13.10 -6.42
C GLY A 204 -0.47 13.24 -7.89
N ASP A 205 -1.44 13.34 -8.80
CA ASP A 205 -1.20 13.35 -10.24
C ASP A 205 -0.46 14.63 -10.72
N PRO A 206 -0.80 15.86 -10.26
CA PRO A 206 -0.02 17.06 -10.59
C PRO A 206 1.42 17.03 -10.05
N LEU A 207 1.64 16.47 -8.85
CA LEU A 207 2.99 16.27 -8.32
C LEU A 207 3.74 15.25 -9.16
N ALA A 208 3.09 14.16 -9.59
CA ALA A 208 3.68 13.17 -10.49
C ALA A 208 4.11 13.79 -11.83
N ALA A 209 3.26 14.62 -12.44
CA ALA A 209 3.59 15.36 -13.66
C ALA A 209 4.81 16.28 -13.50
N THR A 210 5.02 16.82 -12.29
CA THR A 210 6.16 17.67 -11.96
C THR A 210 7.45 16.88 -11.69
N VAL A 211 7.33 15.74 -11.01
CA VAL A 211 8.46 14.99 -10.43
C VAL A 211 8.99 13.93 -11.39
N ASN A 212 8.12 13.25 -12.14
CA ASN A 212 8.51 12.16 -13.03
C ASN A 212 9.57 12.57 -14.07
N PRO A 213 9.46 13.73 -14.75
CA PRO A 213 10.49 14.17 -15.70
C PRO A 213 11.86 14.39 -15.06
N ILE A 214 11.92 14.80 -13.79
CA ILE A 214 13.18 15.07 -13.09
C ILE A 214 13.90 13.76 -12.76
N PHE A 215 13.17 12.75 -12.27
CA PHE A 215 13.74 11.42 -12.05
C PHE A 215 14.15 10.73 -13.36
N GLN A 216 13.39 10.96 -14.44
CA GLN A 216 13.74 10.46 -15.76
C GLN A 216 15.05 11.09 -16.27
N ALA A 217 15.17 12.42 -16.19
CA ALA A 217 16.39 13.14 -16.55
C ALA A 217 17.61 12.65 -15.72
N ALA A 218 17.43 12.45 -14.41
CA ALA A 218 18.49 11.91 -13.56
C ALA A 218 18.92 10.49 -13.97
N ALA A 219 17.99 9.65 -14.43
CA ALA A 219 18.25 8.27 -14.84
C ALA A 219 18.90 8.17 -16.23
N THR A 220 18.63 9.11 -17.14
CA THR A 220 19.27 9.19 -18.46
C THR A 220 20.63 9.88 -18.43
N GLY A 221 21.05 10.41 -17.27
CA GLY A 221 22.29 11.14 -17.10
C GLY A 221 22.20 12.60 -17.58
N ASP A 222 20.99 13.11 -17.81
CA ASP A 222 20.76 14.51 -18.14
C ASP A 222 21.01 15.42 -16.93
N LEU A 223 21.28 16.70 -17.21
CA LEU A 223 21.53 17.68 -16.16
C LEU A 223 20.28 17.89 -15.29
N VAL A 224 20.44 17.65 -13.97
CA VAL A 224 19.45 18.03 -12.96
C VAL A 224 20.00 19.17 -12.11
N THR A 225 19.27 20.29 -12.11
CA THR A 225 19.63 21.49 -11.34
C THR A 225 19.33 21.33 -9.84
N VAL A 226 19.92 22.19 -9.01
CA VAL A 226 19.66 22.20 -7.55
C VAL A 226 18.17 22.39 -7.25
N VAL A 227 17.51 23.35 -7.91
CA VAL A 227 16.08 23.63 -7.75
C VAL A 227 15.23 22.41 -8.13
N GLN A 228 15.56 21.74 -9.24
CA GLN A 228 14.87 20.51 -9.65
C GLN A 228 15.08 19.37 -8.67
N ALA A 229 16.28 19.20 -8.10
CA ALA A 229 16.55 18.15 -7.13
C ALA A 229 15.74 18.34 -5.84
N TRP A 230 15.65 19.57 -5.31
CA TRP A 230 14.77 19.90 -4.18
C TRP A 230 13.28 19.70 -4.52
N GLN A 231 12.87 20.06 -5.74
CA GLN A 231 11.52 19.82 -6.23
C GLN A 231 11.19 18.34 -6.35
N ALA A 232 12.14 17.51 -6.80
CA ALA A 232 11.98 16.06 -6.85
C ALA A 232 11.88 15.46 -5.45
N LEU A 233 12.74 15.88 -4.51
CA LEU A 233 12.75 15.41 -3.12
C LEU A 233 11.41 15.70 -2.41
N ILE A 234 11.00 16.98 -2.38
CA ILE A 234 9.79 17.40 -1.68
C ILE A 234 8.53 16.99 -2.45
N GLY A 235 8.56 17.11 -3.78
CA GLY A 235 7.45 16.73 -4.64
C GLY A 235 7.14 15.24 -4.55
N PHE A 236 8.15 14.38 -4.62
CA PHE A 236 7.95 12.94 -4.49
C PHE A 236 7.47 12.57 -3.08
N THR A 237 7.99 13.23 -2.03
CA THR A 237 7.53 13.02 -0.65
C THR A 237 6.01 13.22 -0.54
N PHE A 238 5.45 14.28 -1.11
CA PHE A 238 4.00 14.47 -1.05
C PHE A 238 3.25 13.64 -2.08
N GLN A 239 3.82 13.40 -3.26
CA GLN A 239 3.23 12.56 -4.32
C GLN A 239 2.91 11.16 -3.78
N ILE A 240 3.91 10.47 -3.22
CA ILE A 240 3.74 9.10 -2.71
C ILE A 240 2.70 9.03 -1.61
N TYR A 241 2.61 10.05 -0.75
CA TYR A 241 1.59 10.12 0.29
C TYR A 241 0.18 10.34 -0.26
N PHE A 242 -0.02 11.31 -1.15
CA PHE A 242 -1.35 11.63 -1.67
C PHE A 242 -1.89 10.54 -2.58
N ASP A 243 -1.04 9.93 -3.39
CA ASP A 243 -1.44 8.82 -4.25
C ASP A 243 -1.78 7.57 -3.43
N PHE A 244 -0.94 7.20 -2.45
CA PHE A 244 -1.18 5.99 -1.65
C PHE A 244 -2.27 6.15 -0.58
N SER A 245 -2.27 7.27 0.15
CA SER A 245 -3.36 7.54 1.08
C SER A 245 -4.68 7.76 0.34
N GLY A 246 -4.66 8.39 -0.84
CA GLY A 246 -5.82 8.54 -1.72
C GLY A 246 -6.38 7.19 -2.16
N TYR A 247 -5.54 6.29 -2.67
CA TYR A 247 -5.95 4.93 -3.02
C TYR A 247 -6.54 4.18 -1.84
N THR A 248 -5.91 4.26 -0.67
CA THR A 248 -6.40 3.60 0.54
C THR A 248 -7.75 4.18 0.97
N ASP A 249 -7.92 5.49 0.98
CA ASP A 249 -9.19 6.13 1.36
C ASP A 249 -10.32 5.73 0.39
N MET A 250 -10.04 5.63 -0.91
CA MET A 250 -10.98 5.05 -1.88
C MET A 250 -11.34 3.61 -1.52
N ALA A 251 -10.35 2.75 -1.23
CA ALA A 251 -10.57 1.37 -0.81
C ALA A 251 -11.44 1.27 0.46
N LEU A 252 -11.20 2.11 1.48
CA LEU A 252 -11.99 2.17 2.71
C LEU A 252 -13.44 2.56 2.40
N GLY A 253 -13.65 3.61 1.59
CA GLY A 253 -14.98 4.06 1.17
C GLY A 253 -15.72 2.99 0.37
N ILE A 254 -15.07 2.40 -0.63
CA ILE A 254 -15.66 1.34 -1.46
C ILE A 254 -16.04 0.14 -0.60
N ALA A 255 -15.15 -0.35 0.27
CA ALA A 255 -15.48 -1.48 1.14
C ALA A 255 -16.68 -1.18 2.05
N LEU A 256 -16.77 0.05 2.57
CA LEU A 256 -17.87 0.47 3.43
C LEU A 256 -19.22 0.49 2.70
N LEU A 257 -19.26 0.80 1.39
CA LEU A 257 -20.47 0.68 0.57
C LEU A 257 -21.03 -0.76 0.53
N PHE A 258 -20.14 -1.76 0.62
CA PHE A 258 -20.51 -3.19 0.71
C PHE A 258 -20.68 -3.69 2.15
N GLY A 259 -20.53 -2.79 3.13
CA GLY A 259 -20.74 -3.06 4.55
C GLY A 259 -19.49 -3.43 5.34
N VAL A 260 -18.32 -3.46 4.70
CA VAL A 260 -17.06 -3.92 5.29
C VAL A 260 -16.20 -2.74 5.70
N VAL A 261 -15.86 -2.65 6.98
CA VAL A 261 -14.93 -1.67 7.53
C VAL A 261 -13.52 -2.25 7.42
N LEU A 262 -12.71 -1.65 6.57
CA LEU A 262 -11.28 -1.93 6.49
C LEU A 262 -10.51 -1.03 7.48
N PRO A 263 -9.37 -1.50 8.03
CA PRO A 263 -8.54 -0.71 8.93
C PRO A 263 -7.81 0.41 8.19
N GLN A 264 -7.58 1.51 8.89
CA GLN A 264 -6.78 2.63 8.38
C GLN A 264 -5.33 2.22 8.07
N ASN A 265 -4.77 2.86 7.05
CA ASN A 265 -3.39 2.64 6.62
C ASN A 265 -2.49 3.87 6.81
N PHE A 266 -3.06 5.07 6.98
CA PHE A 266 -2.30 6.31 7.17
C PHE A 266 -2.91 7.20 8.26
N ASP A 267 -2.07 7.77 9.11
CA ASP A 267 -2.46 8.72 10.18
C ASP A 267 -1.46 9.89 10.30
N ALA A 268 -1.59 10.90 9.44
CA ALA A 268 -0.74 12.09 9.38
C ALA A 268 0.79 11.80 9.55
N PRO A 269 1.38 10.94 8.69
CA PRO A 269 2.73 10.39 8.90
C PRO A 269 3.85 11.44 8.95
N TYR A 270 3.72 12.55 8.21
CA TYR A 270 4.73 13.62 8.20
C TYR A 270 4.70 14.54 9.42
N ARG A 271 3.81 14.29 10.38
CA ARG A 271 3.83 14.92 11.71
C ARG A 271 4.62 14.12 12.75
N ALA A 272 5.18 12.98 12.36
CA ALA A 272 5.88 12.11 13.28
C ALA A 272 7.13 12.77 13.87
N VAL A 273 7.31 12.64 15.19
CA VAL A 273 8.46 13.20 15.92
C VAL A 273 9.61 12.20 16.09
N SER A 274 9.44 10.97 15.60
CA SER A 274 10.46 9.93 15.55
C SER A 274 10.17 8.92 14.44
N LEU A 275 11.16 8.16 13.98
CA LEU A 275 10.94 7.11 12.99
C LEU A 275 10.00 5.99 13.48
N SER A 276 10.02 5.68 14.78
CA SER A 276 9.06 4.70 15.31
C SER A 276 7.62 5.23 15.29
N ASP A 277 7.43 6.54 15.41
CA ASP A 277 6.12 7.19 15.29
C ASP A 277 5.70 7.24 13.81
N PHE A 278 6.62 7.55 12.90
CA PHE A 278 6.38 7.50 11.46
C PHE A 278 5.85 6.14 11.00
N TRP A 279 6.50 5.04 11.39
CA TRP A 279 6.06 3.68 11.06
C TRP A 279 4.78 3.22 11.77
N ARG A 280 4.29 3.97 12.77
CA ARG A 280 2.96 3.76 13.35
C ARG A 280 1.86 4.54 12.60
N ARG A 281 2.24 5.41 11.69
CA ARG A 281 1.37 6.34 10.94
C ARG A 281 1.43 6.16 9.43
N TRP A 282 2.49 5.54 8.90
CA TRP A 282 2.72 5.26 7.49
C TRP A 282 2.48 3.78 7.21
N HIS A 283 1.67 3.48 6.19
CA HIS A 283 1.36 2.12 5.74
C HIS A 283 1.12 1.13 6.90
N MET A 284 0.27 1.55 7.84
CA MET A 284 0.11 0.93 9.15
C MET A 284 -0.21 -0.57 9.09
N THR A 285 -0.94 -1.02 8.07
CA THR A 285 -1.30 -2.45 7.93
C THR A 285 -0.09 -3.29 7.56
N LEU A 286 0.79 -2.77 6.69
CA LEU A 286 2.05 -3.42 6.36
C LEU A 286 2.98 -3.42 7.59
N SER A 287 3.09 -2.30 8.30
CA SER A 287 3.91 -2.24 9.51
C SER A 287 3.46 -3.25 10.57
N ARG A 288 2.14 -3.47 10.70
CA ARG A 288 1.58 -4.54 11.55
C ARG A 288 1.92 -5.93 11.02
N PHE A 289 1.94 -6.15 9.71
CA PHE A 289 2.37 -7.41 9.10
C PHE A 289 3.85 -7.69 9.36
N LEU A 290 4.73 -6.75 9.00
CA LEU A 290 6.18 -6.84 9.24
C LEU A 290 6.49 -7.08 10.71
N ARG A 291 5.80 -6.39 11.62
CA ARG A 291 5.98 -6.60 13.05
C ARG A 291 5.60 -8.02 13.49
N ASP A 292 4.40 -8.47 13.14
CA ASP A 292 3.82 -9.67 13.76
C ASP A 292 4.24 -10.97 13.07
N TYR A 293 4.59 -10.92 11.78
CA TYR A 293 4.95 -12.10 10.97
C TYR A 293 6.42 -12.15 10.54
N LEU A 294 7.21 -11.10 10.81
CA LEU A 294 8.64 -11.08 10.50
C LEU A 294 9.48 -10.70 11.73
N TYR A 295 9.31 -9.49 12.28
CA TYR A 295 10.11 -8.97 13.39
C TYR A 295 10.01 -9.80 14.67
N ILE A 296 8.79 -10.11 15.13
CA ILE A 296 8.58 -10.90 16.35
C ILE A 296 9.15 -12.33 16.18
N PRO A 297 8.87 -13.07 15.08
CA PRO A 297 9.51 -14.35 14.82
C PRO A 297 11.04 -14.30 14.75
N LEU A 298 11.62 -13.20 14.25
CA LEU A 298 13.08 -13.00 14.24
C LEU A 298 13.66 -12.71 15.64
N GLY A 299 12.85 -12.66 16.69
CA GLY A 299 13.30 -12.52 18.09
C GLY A 299 12.82 -11.24 18.76
N GLY A 300 12.36 -10.26 17.97
CA GLY A 300 11.80 -9.00 18.45
C GLY A 300 12.66 -8.33 19.53
N ASN A 301 12.04 -8.02 20.68
CA ASN A 301 12.71 -7.41 21.83
C ASN A 301 13.22 -8.41 22.88
N ARG A 302 13.07 -9.74 22.67
CA ARG A 302 13.16 -10.73 23.75
C ARG A 302 14.58 -11.26 24.03
N HIS A 303 15.49 -11.12 23.06
CA HIS A 303 16.82 -11.76 23.11
C HIS A 303 17.96 -10.74 23.16
N GLY A 304 17.77 -9.63 23.87
CA GLY A 304 18.78 -8.59 24.07
C GLY A 304 18.89 -7.56 22.93
N LEU A 305 19.74 -6.56 23.14
CA LEU A 305 19.88 -5.39 22.26
C LEU A 305 20.40 -5.75 20.86
N ALA A 306 21.45 -6.58 20.79
CA ALA A 306 22.03 -6.99 19.51
C ALA A 306 21.00 -7.70 18.63
N ARG A 307 20.23 -8.64 19.20
CA ARG A 307 19.17 -9.33 18.45
C ARG A 307 18.02 -8.39 18.08
N GLN A 308 17.68 -7.43 18.94
CA GLN A 308 16.66 -6.41 18.64
C GLN A 308 17.05 -5.57 17.43
N ILE A 309 18.29 -5.06 17.37
CA ILE A 309 18.78 -4.24 16.26
C ILE A 309 18.89 -5.09 14.99
N ALA A 310 19.43 -6.31 15.07
CA ALA A 310 19.53 -7.22 13.93
C ALA A 310 18.14 -7.58 13.37
N ALA A 311 17.15 -7.84 14.24
CA ALA A 311 15.78 -8.11 13.82
C ALA A 311 15.11 -6.89 13.18
N LEU A 312 15.35 -5.67 13.69
CA LEU A 312 14.88 -4.43 13.06
C LEU A 312 15.50 -4.24 11.67
N PHE A 313 16.82 -4.36 11.57
CA PHE A 313 17.54 -4.26 10.30
C PHE A 313 17.01 -5.28 9.28
N ALA A 314 16.98 -6.56 9.63
CA ALA A 314 16.47 -7.61 8.75
C ALA A 314 15.00 -7.38 8.34
N THR A 315 14.14 -6.97 9.27
CA THR A 315 12.72 -6.71 8.98
C THR A 315 12.57 -5.57 7.98
N MET A 316 13.29 -4.46 8.17
CA MET A 316 13.17 -3.30 7.29
C MET A 316 13.82 -3.55 5.94
N THR A 317 14.97 -4.22 5.87
CA THR A 317 15.63 -4.59 4.61
C THR A 317 14.76 -5.55 3.79
N LEU A 318 14.15 -6.56 4.41
CA LEU A 318 13.20 -7.46 3.74
C LEU A 318 11.91 -6.73 3.33
N GLY A 319 11.46 -5.75 4.14
CA GLY A 319 10.35 -4.86 3.78
C GLY A 319 10.68 -3.99 2.57
N GLY A 320 11.91 -3.48 2.48
CA GLY A 320 12.44 -2.78 1.31
C GLY A 320 12.45 -3.68 0.08
N LEU A 321 13.08 -4.85 0.17
CA LEU A 321 13.10 -5.85 -0.91
C LEU A 321 11.67 -6.21 -1.40
N TRP A 322 10.72 -6.29 -0.47
CA TRP A 322 9.32 -6.53 -0.84
C TRP A 322 8.70 -5.42 -1.69
N HIS A 323 9.11 -4.16 -1.52
CA HIS A 323 8.56 -3.06 -2.30
C HIS A 323 8.95 -3.14 -3.78
N GLY A 324 10.21 -3.47 -4.10
CA GLY A 324 10.65 -3.60 -5.49
C GLY A 324 11.94 -4.41 -5.64
N ALA A 325 12.19 -4.88 -6.86
CA ALA A 325 13.27 -5.81 -7.18
C ALA A 325 14.62 -5.10 -7.49
N GLY A 326 14.93 -4.00 -6.81
CA GLY A 326 16.15 -3.21 -7.03
C GLY A 326 16.99 -3.05 -5.77
N LEU A 327 18.32 -2.88 -5.92
CA LEU A 327 19.22 -2.65 -4.79
C LEU A 327 18.93 -1.32 -4.07
N THR A 328 18.33 -0.35 -4.75
CA THR A 328 17.89 0.92 -4.16
C THR A 328 16.79 0.71 -3.11
N PHE A 329 15.86 -0.22 -3.32
CA PHE A 329 14.86 -0.64 -2.33
C PHE A 329 15.46 -1.37 -1.13
N VAL A 330 16.46 -2.23 -1.37
CA VAL A 330 17.21 -2.90 -0.30
C VAL A 330 17.93 -1.86 0.55
N ALA A 331 18.60 -0.89 -0.07
CA ALA A 331 19.26 0.21 0.61
C ALA A 331 18.28 1.10 1.39
N TRP A 332 17.10 1.40 0.81
CA TRP A 332 16.03 2.12 1.50
C TRP A 332 15.57 1.40 2.77
N GLY A 333 15.35 0.08 2.70
CA GLY A 333 14.95 -0.74 3.83
C GLY A 333 16.05 -0.82 4.90
N ALA A 334 17.30 -1.04 4.47
CA ALA A 334 18.46 -1.06 5.34
C ALA A 334 18.65 0.27 6.07
N ALA A 335 18.50 1.41 5.39
CA ALA A 335 18.59 2.74 5.99
C ALA A 335 17.56 2.92 7.10
N HIS A 336 16.29 2.56 6.87
CA HIS A 336 15.26 2.61 7.90
C HIS A 336 15.55 1.67 9.07
N GLY A 337 16.06 0.47 8.79
CA GLY A 337 16.46 -0.50 9.81
C GLY A 337 17.56 0.03 10.73
N LEU A 338 18.61 0.62 10.15
CA LEU A 338 19.70 1.26 10.89
C LEU A 338 19.17 2.43 11.72
N ALA A 339 18.38 3.32 11.12
CA ALA A 339 17.88 4.51 11.80
C ALA A 339 16.89 4.17 12.95
N LEU A 340 16.08 3.12 12.80
CA LEU A 340 15.28 2.58 13.91
C LEU A 340 16.16 1.99 15.01
N GLY A 341 17.25 1.29 14.65
CA GLY A 341 18.26 0.81 15.59
C GLY A 341 18.94 1.94 16.37
N LEU A 342 19.35 3.02 15.67
CA LEU A 342 19.87 4.24 16.30
C LEU A 342 18.84 4.87 17.24
N GLY A 343 17.56 4.89 16.85
CA GLY A 343 16.47 5.33 17.74
C GLY A 343 16.32 4.48 19.01
N VAL A 344 16.60 3.17 18.94
CA VAL A 344 16.66 2.30 20.12
C VAL A 344 17.85 2.67 21.02
N LEU A 345 19.03 2.87 20.43
CA LEU A 345 20.23 3.26 21.17
C LEU A 345 20.06 4.63 21.84
N TRP A 346 19.52 5.61 21.12
CA TRP A 346 19.23 6.94 21.66
C TRP A 346 18.29 6.87 22.87
N ARG A 347 17.20 6.10 22.80
CA ARG A 347 16.29 5.97 23.96
C ARG A 347 16.96 5.37 25.19
N ARG A 348 18.03 4.59 25.02
CA ARG A 348 18.78 3.99 26.15
C ARG A 348 19.77 4.95 26.80
N THR A 349 20.14 6.06 26.15
CA THR A 349 20.99 7.08 26.78
C THR A 349 20.24 7.87 27.86
N GLY A 350 18.90 7.83 27.84
CA GLY A 350 18.05 8.58 28.75
C GLY A 350 17.85 10.05 28.34
N PHE A 351 18.54 10.54 27.30
CA PHE A 351 18.38 11.91 26.83
C PHE A 351 17.07 12.11 26.07
N GLY A 352 16.30 13.12 26.49
CA GLY A 352 15.12 13.57 25.77
C GLY A 352 15.50 14.22 24.42
N MET A 353 14.65 14.04 23.41
CA MET A 353 14.75 14.74 22.13
C MET A 353 13.66 15.82 22.08
N PRO A 354 13.99 17.11 21.91
CA PRO A 354 12.98 18.15 21.71
C PRO A 354 12.10 17.82 20.50
N ALA A 355 10.78 17.99 20.64
CA ALA A 355 9.82 17.54 19.64
C ALA A 355 10.06 18.16 18.24
N ALA A 356 10.39 19.44 18.17
CA ALA A 356 10.69 20.12 16.91
C ALA A 356 11.94 19.56 16.21
N LEU A 357 13.00 19.26 16.99
CA LEU A 357 14.20 18.64 16.46
C LEU A 357 13.94 17.20 16.02
N GLY A 358 13.23 16.41 16.84
CA GLY A 358 12.83 15.05 16.50
C GLY A 358 11.99 14.99 15.23
N TRP A 359 11.04 15.91 15.07
CA TRP A 359 10.26 16.08 13.85
C TRP A 359 11.14 16.44 12.66
N GLY A 360 11.98 17.47 12.77
CA GLY A 360 12.85 17.91 11.68
C GLY A 360 13.79 16.80 11.19
N LEU A 361 14.43 16.08 12.12
CA LEU A 361 15.28 14.93 11.79
C LEU A 361 14.50 13.79 11.15
N THR A 362 13.30 13.49 11.66
CA THR A 362 12.45 12.42 11.12
C THR A 362 11.98 12.76 9.71
N PHE A 363 11.48 13.98 9.49
CA PHE A 363 11.01 14.44 8.18
C PHE A 363 12.15 14.46 7.16
N ALA A 364 13.30 15.05 7.51
CA ALA A 364 14.46 15.13 6.63
C ALA A 364 14.98 13.73 6.25
N PHE A 365 15.09 12.82 7.22
CA PHE A 365 15.48 11.43 6.95
C PHE A 365 14.49 10.76 6.00
N VAL A 366 13.19 10.78 6.32
CA VAL A 366 12.16 10.11 5.52
C VAL A 366 12.13 10.68 4.11
N ALA A 367 12.10 12.01 3.96
CA ALA A 367 12.13 12.68 2.66
C ALA A 367 13.35 12.23 1.84
N THR A 368 14.55 12.28 2.43
CA THR A 368 15.80 11.92 1.72
C THR A 368 15.80 10.45 1.29
N THR A 369 15.33 9.55 2.16
CA THR A 369 15.25 8.13 1.80
C THR A 369 14.26 7.88 0.66
N TRP A 370 13.25 8.73 0.45
CA TRP A 370 12.37 8.55 -0.71
C TRP A 370 13.07 8.66 -2.06
N ILE A 371 14.25 9.29 -2.15
CA ILE A 371 15.09 9.22 -3.35
C ILE A 371 15.50 7.77 -3.64
N LEU A 372 15.96 7.03 -2.61
CA LEU A 372 16.30 5.61 -2.75
C LEU A 372 15.07 4.77 -3.16
N PHE A 373 13.89 5.13 -2.69
CA PHE A 373 12.67 4.41 -3.02
C PHE A 373 12.21 4.64 -4.47
N ARG A 374 12.51 5.81 -5.05
CA ARG A 374 12.03 6.20 -6.39
C ARG A 374 13.03 6.00 -7.51
N ALA A 375 14.31 6.14 -7.21
CA ALA A 375 15.38 6.06 -8.18
C ALA A 375 15.47 4.68 -8.83
N ALA A 376 15.69 4.65 -10.15
CA ALA A 376 15.85 3.41 -10.91
C ALA A 376 17.14 2.66 -10.52
N ASP A 377 18.21 3.40 -10.22
CA ASP A 377 19.52 2.88 -9.87
C ASP A 377 20.28 3.84 -8.95
N PHE A 378 21.47 3.43 -8.51
CA PHE A 378 22.32 4.28 -7.67
C PHE A 378 22.96 5.46 -8.43
N ALA A 379 23.06 5.41 -9.76
CA ALA A 379 23.55 6.55 -10.54
C ALA A 379 22.54 7.72 -10.46
N THR A 380 21.26 7.42 -10.62
CA THR A 380 20.15 8.35 -10.42
C THR A 380 20.16 8.95 -9.01
N VAL A 381 20.36 8.10 -7.98
CA VAL A 381 20.50 8.56 -6.58
C VAL A 381 21.66 9.53 -6.45
N HIS A 382 22.83 9.18 -6.99
CA HIS A 382 24.01 10.02 -6.93
C HIS A 382 23.78 11.38 -7.61
N THR A 383 23.20 11.40 -8.81
CA THR A 383 22.87 12.64 -9.54
C THR A 383 21.98 13.56 -8.70
N LEU A 384 20.91 13.02 -8.11
CA LEU A 384 19.99 13.82 -7.28
C LEU A 384 20.64 14.30 -5.98
N VAL A 385 21.41 13.45 -5.30
CA VAL A 385 22.09 13.83 -4.05
C VAL A 385 23.19 14.86 -4.31
N ALA A 386 23.97 14.72 -5.37
CA ALA A 386 24.99 15.69 -5.76
C ALA A 386 24.36 17.07 -6.03
N ALA A 387 23.25 17.12 -6.77
CA ALA A 387 22.52 18.35 -7.02
C ALA A 387 21.92 18.95 -5.73
N LEU A 388 21.37 18.13 -4.82
CA LEU A 388 20.88 18.60 -3.51
C LEU A 388 21.99 19.23 -2.65
N LEU A 389 23.22 18.73 -2.76
CA LEU A 389 24.41 19.25 -2.08
C LEU A 389 25.04 20.47 -2.78
N GLY A 390 24.47 20.92 -3.90
CA GLY A 390 24.94 22.10 -4.63
C GLY A 390 26.02 21.83 -5.68
N HIS A 391 26.29 20.57 -6.02
CA HIS A 391 27.23 20.18 -7.07
C HIS A 391 26.62 20.22 -8.49
N ALA A 392 25.65 21.11 -8.71
CA ALA A 392 24.99 21.34 -9.98
C ALA A 392 24.65 22.84 -10.12
N PRO A 393 24.39 23.34 -11.35
CA PRO A 393 23.84 24.68 -11.54
C PRO A 393 22.54 24.85 -10.76
N THR A 394 22.32 26.04 -10.19
CA THR A 394 21.14 26.31 -9.35
C THR A 394 19.83 26.04 -10.09
N GLY A 395 19.76 26.42 -11.37
CA GLY A 395 18.51 26.40 -12.14
C GLY A 395 17.52 27.47 -11.68
N GLY A 396 16.27 27.37 -12.15
CA GLY A 396 15.19 28.28 -11.81
C GLY A 396 13.82 27.63 -11.98
N GLY A 397 12.77 28.30 -11.51
CA GLY A 397 11.40 27.80 -11.59
C GLY A 397 11.11 26.70 -10.58
N PHE A 398 10.63 27.07 -9.39
CA PHE A 398 10.16 26.12 -8.38
C PHE A 398 8.64 26.00 -8.44
N ALA A 399 8.11 24.78 -8.48
CA ALA A 399 6.69 24.46 -8.57
C ALA A 399 5.94 24.71 -7.24
N TRP A 400 6.14 25.87 -6.61
CA TRP A 400 5.55 26.21 -5.31
C TRP A 400 4.01 26.17 -5.36
N ARG A 401 3.40 26.46 -6.52
CA ARG A 401 1.93 26.45 -6.69
C ARG A 401 1.32 25.06 -6.51
N THR A 402 2.06 23.99 -6.83
CA THR A 402 1.62 22.60 -6.61
C THR A 402 2.11 22.07 -5.26
N LEU A 403 3.36 22.39 -4.89
CA LEU A 403 3.99 21.89 -3.67
C LEU A 403 3.42 22.49 -2.38
N LEU A 404 3.16 23.80 -2.35
CA LEU A 404 2.73 24.48 -1.13
C LEU A 404 1.34 24.00 -0.64
N PRO A 405 0.30 23.88 -1.50
CA PRO A 405 -0.98 23.31 -1.07
C PRO A 405 -0.85 21.85 -0.59
N ALA A 406 -0.06 21.03 -1.29
CA ALA A 406 0.20 19.65 -0.90
C ALA A 406 0.86 19.56 0.48
N ALA A 407 1.89 20.38 0.72
CA ALA A 407 2.57 20.47 2.00
C ALA A 407 1.62 20.94 3.12
N ALA A 408 0.83 21.98 2.86
CA ALA A 408 -0.12 22.52 3.85
C ALA A 408 -1.15 21.47 4.27
N VAL A 409 -1.74 20.75 3.31
CA VAL A 409 -2.71 19.69 3.58
C VAL A 409 -2.06 18.53 4.35
N ALA A 410 -0.88 18.07 3.93
CA ALA A 410 -0.21 16.95 4.56
C ALA A 410 0.27 17.28 6.00
N LEU A 411 0.80 18.48 6.22
CA LEU A 411 1.39 18.89 7.50
C LEU A 411 0.38 19.47 8.48
N PHE A 412 -0.71 20.09 8.02
CA PHE A 412 -1.67 20.78 8.91
C PHE A 412 -3.14 20.36 8.70
N GLY A 413 -3.50 19.76 7.57
CA GLY A 413 -4.88 19.35 7.27
C GLY A 413 -5.40 18.16 8.10
N PRO A 414 -6.72 17.96 8.22
CA PRO A 414 -7.25 16.78 8.88
C PRO A 414 -6.92 15.50 8.10
N THR A 415 -6.83 14.36 8.79
CA THR A 415 -6.82 13.06 8.09
C THR A 415 -8.20 12.83 7.45
N ALA A 416 -8.26 12.02 6.39
CA ALA A 416 -9.54 11.68 5.75
C ALA A 416 -10.48 11.01 6.76
N TRP A 417 -9.93 10.15 7.62
CA TRP A 417 -10.67 9.51 8.69
C TRP A 417 -11.27 10.52 9.67
N ASP A 418 -10.47 11.45 10.18
CA ASP A 418 -10.95 12.50 11.10
C ASP A 418 -12.02 13.38 10.45
N ALA A 419 -11.80 13.79 9.20
CA ALA A 419 -12.73 14.61 8.46
C ALA A 419 -14.10 13.91 8.34
N VAL A 420 -14.11 12.63 7.99
CA VAL A 420 -15.35 11.85 7.82
C VAL A 420 -16.05 11.55 9.15
N HIS A 421 -15.30 11.39 10.24
CA HIS A 421 -15.91 11.13 11.56
C HIS A 421 -16.45 12.38 12.23
N ARG A 422 -15.88 13.56 11.94
CA ARG A 422 -16.33 14.84 12.50
C ARG A 422 -17.52 15.43 11.74
N LEU A 423 -17.65 15.13 10.45
CA LEU A 423 -18.69 15.68 9.60
C LEU A 423 -19.88 14.72 9.51
N ALA A 424 -21.03 15.12 10.07
CA ALA A 424 -22.27 14.38 9.89
C ALA A 424 -22.72 14.42 8.41
N PRO A 425 -23.14 13.30 7.81
CA PRO A 425 -23.63 13.25 6.42
C PRO A 425 -25.01 13.91 6.30
N THR A 426 -25.01 15.25 6.21
CA THR A 426 -26.21 16.06 5.96
C THR A 426 -26.49 16.19 4.46
N ARG A 427 -27.70 16.60 4.08
CA ARG A 427 -28.06 16.86 2.66
C ARG A 427 -27.15 17.91 2.01
N ARG A 428 -26.79 18.97 2.74
CA ARG A 428 -25.87 20.02 2.26
C ARG A 428 -24.49 19.44 1.96
N LEU A 429 -23.97 18.62 2.85
CA LEU A 429 -22.69 17.94 2.66
C LEU A 429 -22.76 16.95 1.49
N ALA A 430 -23.88 16.23 1.32
CA ALA A 430 -24.07 15.35 0.16
C ALA A 430 -24.04 16.14 -1.16
N CYS A 431 -24.69 17.30 -1.25
CA CYS A 431 -24.62 18.18 -2.43
C CYS A 431 -23.18 18.65 -2.69
N LEU A 432 -22.44 19.03 -1.64
CA LEU A 432 -21.03 19.42 -1.76
C LEU A 432 -20.17 18.26 -2.27
N VAL A 433 -20.30 17.06 -1.68
CA VAL A 433 -19.57 15.86 -2.10
C VAL A 433 -19.90 15.50 -3.54
N ALA A 434 -21.16 15.61 -3.96
CA ALA A 434 -21.57 15.37 -5.33
C ALA A 434 -20.94 16.40 -6.29
N ALA A 435 -20.94 17.68 -5.94
CA ALA A 435 -20.30 18.73 -6.74
C ALA A 435 -18.78 18.48 -6.88
N VAL A 436 -18.09 18.17 -5.78
CA VAL A 436 -16.66 17.83 -5.80
C VAL A 436 -16.41 16.58 -6.65
N PHE A 437 -17.26 15.55 -6.53
CA PHE A 437 -17.15 14.34 -7.34
C PHE A 437 -17.28 14.63 -8.83
N VAL A 438 -18.21 15.51 -9.24
CA VAL A 438 -18.35 15.94 -10.65
C VAL A 438 -17.08 16.67 -11.12
N VAL A 439 -16.54 17.60 -10.32
CA VAL A 439 -15.29 18.30 -10.67
C VAL A 439 -14.13 17.31 -10.83
N VAL A 440 -14.05 16.32 -9.94
CA VAL A 440 -13.04 15.26 -10.04
C VAL A 440 -13.21 14.43 -11.32
N LEU A 441 -14.44 14.06 -11.68
CA LEU A 441 -14.70 13.34 -12.93
C LEU A 441 -14.26 14.15 -14.14
N LEU A 442 -14.57 15.45 -14.21
CA LEU A 442 -14.11 16.32 -15.29
C LEU A 442 -12.58 16.34 -15.36
N LYS A 443 -11.91 16.49 -14.21
CA LYS A 443 -10.44 16.52 -14.14
C LYS A 443 -9.79 15.20 -14.57
N ILE A 444 -10.39 14.05 -14.24
CA ILE A 444 -9.96 12.72 -14.71
C ILE A 444 -10.04 12.60 -16.24
N GLY A 445 -10.96 13.32 -16.89
CA GLY A 445 -11.13 13.34 -18.34
C GLY A 445 -10.11 14.22 -19.06
N ASP A 446 -9.72 15.32 -18.43
CA ASP A 446 -8.81 16.31 -19.02
C ASP A 446 -7.32 15.92 -18.88
N ASP A 447 -6.97 15.15 -17.84
CA ASP A 447 -5.57 14.80 -17.53
C ASP A 447 -5.18 13.39 -17.99
N ALA A 448 -3.89 13.20 -18.27
CA ALA A 448 -3.31 11.86 -18.38
C ALA A 448 -3.45 11.12 -17.03
N ASN A 449 -4.32 10.11 -16.99
CA ASN A 449 -4.49 9.29 -15.79
C ASN A 449 -3.19 8.53 -15.47
N TYR A 450 -2.43 9.02 -14.49
CA TYR A 450 -1.24 8.32 -14.02
C TYR A 450 -1.62 7.06 -13.26
N ALA A 451 -0.97 5.95 -13.64
CA ALA A 451 -1.09 4.71 -12.90
C ALA A 451 -0.72 4.92 -11.43
N PHE A 452 -1.43 4.23 -10.54
CA PHE A 452 -1.12 4.22 -9.13
C PHE A 452 0.35 3.86 -8.90
N ILE A 453 1.05 4.66 -8.07
CA ILE A 453 2.51 4.65 -7.93
C ILE A 453 3.04 3.28 -7.51
N TYR A 454 2.26 2.54 -6.71
CA TYR A 454 2.65 1.21 -6.25
C TYR A 454 2.71 0.17 -7.38
N PHE A 455 2.08 0.44 -8.53
CA PHE A 455 2.13 -0.45 -9.70
C PHE A 455 3.37 -0.20 -10.57
N GLN A 456 4.21 0.77 -10.20
CA GLN A 456 5.48 1.05 -10.86
C GLN A 456 6.67 0.31 -10.22
N PHE A 457 6.43 -0.45 -9.14
CA PHE A 457 7.48 -1.07 -8.30
C PHE A 457 7.39 -2.59 -8.19
#